data_AF-A0A971X2Y4-F1
#
_entry.id   AF-A0A971X2Y4-F1
#
_cell.length_a   1.000
_cell.length_b   1.000
_cell.length_c   1.000
_cell.angle_alpha   90.00
_cell.angle_beta   90.00
_cell.angle_gamma   90.00
#
_symmetry.space_group_name_H-M   'P 1'
#
loop_
_entity.id
_entity.type
_entity.pdbx_description
1 polymer ?
#
loop_
_entity_poly.entity_id
_entity_poly.type
_entity_poly.pdbx_seq_one_letter_code
_entity_poly.pdbx_strand_id
1 'polypeptide(L)'
;MIASMVLNELTLWLGWLLYGPVILLALGKAPWVELFSDMRRQHLLFGTVLCLCMLWLLRRDFPSGVAVHFIGMTAVTLVLHWPLAILAGLFAQLVIVFFGKPDLIAVGANGLLLVVLPVLIAELAAAWVERFKPENLFVYIFCSCFFPAALTAVLCATSGFLLLWSNGLYDFPPWLDEFFGMVLLVAFPEAFINGTVITALVVFKPEWLETFNRTRYLQAPWKGT
;
A
#
# COMPACT_ATOMS: atom_id res chain seq x y z
N MET A 1 -10.34 -4.86 -3.81
CA MET A 1 -10.82 -5.78 -2.75
C MET A 1 -11.56 -6.97 -3.36
N ILE A 2 -11.49 -8.12 -2.70
CA ILE A 2 -12.11 -9.39 -3.07
C ILE A 2 -13.15 -9.77 -2.01
N ALA A 3 -14.38 -10.07 -2.42
CA ALA A 3 -15.43 -10.54 -1.50
C ALA A 3 -15.19 -11.99 -1.05
N SER A 4 -15.77 -12.34 0.10
CA SER A 4 -15.73 -13.70 0.65
C SER A 4 -16.35 -14.75 -0.29
N MET A 5 -17.44 -14.40 -0.98
CA MET A 5 -18.21 -15.33 -1.82
C MET A 5 -17.45 -15.92 -3.02
N VAL A 6 -16.32 -15.30 -3.40
CA VAL A 6 -15.47 -15.76 -4.52
C VAL A 6 -14.18 -16.44 -4.06
N LEU A 7 -14.06 -16.70 -2.75
CA LEU A 7 -12.94 -17.40 -2.14
C LEU A 7 -13.48 -18.61 -1.37
N ASN A 8 -12.81 -19.74 -1.50
CA ASN A 8 -13.13 -20.93 -0.72
C ASN A 8 -12.69 -20.74 0.75
N GLU A 9 -13.26 -21.54 1.64
CA GLU A 9 -12.98 -21.45 3.09
C GLU A 9 -11.49 -21.60 3.40
N LEU A 10 -10.80 -22.51 2.70
CA LEU A 10 -9.36 -22.71 2.88
C LEU A 10 -8.57 -21.44 2.59
N THR A 11 -8.84 -20.75 1.48
CA THR A 11 -8.16 -19.50 1.10
C THR A 11 -8.43 -18.39 2.11
N LEU A 12 -9.68 -18.30 2.60
CA LEU A 12 -10.06 -17.34 3.62
C LEU A 12 -9.31 -17.55 4.93
N TRP A 13 -9.25 -18.80 5.41
CA TRP A 13 -8.51 -19.14 6.63
C TRP A 13 -7.00 -19.02 6.47
N LEU A 14 -6.44 -19.44 5.32
CA LEU A 14 -5.02 -19.23 5.00
C LEU A 14 -4.68 -17.74 4.96
N GLY A 15 -5.59 -16.91 4.45
CA GLY A 15 -5.46 -15.45 4.47
C GLY A 15 -5.21 -14.91 5.88
N TRP A 16 -6.02 -15.33 6.86
CA TRP A 16 -5.83 -14.96 8.26
C TRP A 16 -4.62 -15.63 8.92
N LEU A 17 -4.34 -16.89 8.58
CA LEU A 17 -3.18 -17.62 9.12
C LEU A 17 -1.86 -16.93 8.75
N LEU A 18 -1.77 -16.33 7.56
CA LEU A 18 -0.60 -15.59 7.11
C LEU A 18 -0.63 -14.11 7.54
N TYR A 19 -1.79 -13.45 7.48
CA TYR A 19 -1.90 -12.03 7.81
C TYR A 19 -1.82 -11.76 9.32
N GLY A 20 -2.42 -12.63 10.14
CA GLY A 20 -2.43 -12.53 11.59
C GLY A 20 -1.03 -12.39 12.20
N PRO A 21 -0.07 -13.29 11.90
CA PRO A 21 1.31 -13.16 12.34
C PRO A 21 1.97 -11.86 11.91
N VAL A 22 1.71 -11.37 10.69
CA VAL A 22 2.25 -10.09 10.21
C VAL A 22 1.69 -8.92 11.03
N ILE A 23 0.39 -8.94 11.37
CA ILE A 23 -0.21 -7.94 12.27
C ILE A 23 0.45 -8.00 13.65
N LEU A 24 0.63 -9.19 14.22
CA LEU A 24 1.27 -9.36 15.53
C LEU A 24 2.72 -8.84 15.52
N LEU A 25 3.47 -9.11 14.45
CA LEU A 25 4.81 -8.58 14.25
C LEU A 25 4.80 -7.06 14.13
N ALA A 26 3.87 -6.50 13.36
CA ALA A 26 3.70 -5.05 13.21
C ALA A 26 3.35 -4.39 14.56
N LEU A 27 2.45 -4.98 15.34
CA LEU A 27 2.14 -4.54 16.71
C LEU A 27 3.37 -4.61 17.61
N GLY A 28 4.18 -5.66 17.53
CA GLY A 28 5.40 -5.78 18.35
C GLY A 28 6.53 -4.83 17.94
N LYS A 29 6.58 -4.41 16.66
CA LYS A 29 7.64 -3.58 16.08
C LYS A 29 7.26 -2.10 15.94
N ALA A 30 5.99 -1.75 16.12
CA ALA A 30 5.54 -0.38 16.05
C ALA A 30 6.23 0.47 17.15
N PRO A 31 6.69 1.69 16.82
CA PRO A 31 7.36 2.58 17.76
C PRO A 31 6.33 3.25 18.69
N TRP A 32 5.66 2.48 19.55
CA TRP A 32 4.57 2.94 20.40
C TRP A 32 4.94 4.13 21.28
N VAL A 33 6.14 4.10 21.87
CA VAL A 33 6.61 5.19 22.74
C VAL A 33 6.68 6.49 21.94
N GLU A 34 7.30 6.46 20.75
CA GLU A 34 7.38 7.64 19.88
C GLU A 34 6.00 8.09 19.43
N LEU A 35 5.13 7.16 19.03
CA LEU A 35 3.77 7.45 18.58
C LEU A 35 2.94 8.14 19.67
N PHE A 36 3.02 7.68 20.93
CA PHE A 36 2.28 8.31 22.03
C PHE A 36 2.94 9.58 22.57
N SER A 37 4.24 9.77 22.33
CA SER A 37 4.97 10.98 22.75
C SER A 37 4.94 12.13 21.72
N ASP A 38 4.78 11.84 20.42
CA ASP A 38 4.83 12.82 19.33
C ASP A 38 3.45 12.98 18.66
N MET A 39 2.79 14.11 18.91
CA MET A 39 1.50 14.47 18.30
C MET A 39 1.56 14.45 16.76
N ARG A 40 2.70 14.79 16.16
CA ARG A 40 2.87 14.77 14.70
C ARG A 40 2.72 13.34 14.16
N ARG A 41 3.35 12.34 14.81
CA ARG A 41 3.24 10.93 14.39
C ARG A 41 1.80 10.43 14.50
N GLN A 42 1.05 10.87 15.51
CA GLN A 42 -0.37 10.56 15.65
C GLN A 42 -1.18 11.15 14.49
N HIS A 43 -0.97 12.43 14.17
CA HIS A 43 -1.65 13.07 13.04
C HIS A 43 -1.30 12.43 11.70
N LEU A 44 -0.05 12.00 11.50
CA LEU A 44 0.33 11.25 10.31
C LEU A 44 -0.37 9.89 10.24
N LEU A 45 -0.42 9.15 11.34
CA LEU A 45 -1.11 7.86 11.40
C LEU A 45 -2.62 8.02 11.15
N PHE A 46 -3.31 8.87 11.91
CA PHE A 46 -4.75 9.06 11.77
C PHE A 46 -5.10 9.72 10.44
N GLY A 47 -4.29 10.67 9.96
CA GLY A 47 -4.46 11.31 8.67
C GLY A 47 -4.31 10.34 7.51
N THR A 48 -3.30 9.47 7.53
CA THR A 48 -3.13 8.44 6.50
C THR A 48 -4.21 7.38 6.56
N VAL A 49 -4.65 6.94 7.75
CA VAL A 49 -5.82 6.04 7.88
C VAL A 49 -7.07 6.68 7.28
N LEU A 50 -7.35 7.94 7.59
CA LEU A 50 -8.49 8.67 7.01
C LEU A 50 -8.38 8.76 5.49
N CYS A 51 -7.22 9.14 4.96
CA CYS A 51 -6.98 9.21 3.52
C CYS A 51 -7.15 7.84 2.84
N LEU A 52 -6.64 6.76 3.45
CA LEU A 52 -6.83 5.39 2.94
C LEU A 52 -8.31 5.01 2.94
N CYS A 53 -9.06 5.30 4.01
CA CYS A 53 -10.49 5.08 4.06
C CYS A 53 -11.21 5.80 2.91
N MET A 54 -10.93 7.10 2.71
CA MET A 54 -11.52 7.87 1.61
C MET A 54 -11.15 7.30 0.25
N LEU A 55 -9.88 6.93 0.06
CA LEU A 55 -9.37 6.36 -1.18
C LEU A 55 -10.00 5.00 -1.49
N TRP A 56 -10.20 4.16 -0.48
CA TRP A 56 -10.78 2.82 -0.65
C TRP A 56 -12.31 2.84 -0.72
N LEU A 57 -12.96 3.90 -0.22
CA LEU A 57 -14.36 4.18 -0.48
C LEU A 57 -14.59 4.63 -1.93
N LEU A 58 -13.59 5.26 -2.57
CA LEU A 58 -13.59 5.55 -4.01
C LEU A 58 -13.30 4.27 -4.81
N ARG A 59 -14.27 3.36 -4.81
CA ARG A 59 -14.17 2.06 -5.46
C ARG A 59 -15.30 1.80 -6.45
N ARG A 60 -15.00 0.94 -7.41
CA ARG A 60 -15.99 0.37 -8.32
C ARG A 60 -16.25 -1.08 -7.94
N ASP A 61 -17.42 -1.35 -7.37
CA ASP A 61 -17.87 -2.70 -7.03
C ASP A 61 -18.47 -3.43 -8.25
N PHE A 62 -17.95 -4.61 -8.60
CA PHE A 62 -18.51 -5.43 -9.67
C PHE A 62 -19.49 -6.48 -9.10
N PRO A 63 -20.56 -6.83 -9.85
CA PRO A 63 -21.46 -7.91 -9.45
C PRO A 63 -20.76 -9.26 -9.23
N SER A 64 -19.59 -9.44 -9.84
CA SER A 64 -18.75 -10.62 -9.71
C SER A 64 -18.05 -10.75 -8.35
N GLY A 65 -18.25 -9.82 -7.41
CA GLY A 65 -17.67 -9.91 -6.05
C GLY A 65 -16.25 -9.33 -5.93
N VAL A 66 -15.75 -8.66 -6.96
CA VAL A 66 -14.47 -7.95 -6.94
C VAL A 66 -14.73 -6.45 -7.00
N ALA A 67 -13.92 -5.68 -6.28
CA ALA A 67 -13.95 -4.23 -6.31
C ALA A 67 -12.58 -3.67 -6.69
N VAL A 68 -12.55 -2.74 -7.62
CA VAL A 68 -11.33 -2.03 -8.04
C VAL A 68 -11.29 -0.66 -7.35
N HIS A 69 -10.15 -0.32 -6.76
CA HIS A 69 -9.88 0.96 -6.13
C HIS A 69 -8.37 1.23 -6.12
N PHE A 70 -7.99 2.47 -5.80
CA PHE A 70 -6.59 2.85 -5.58
C PHE A 70 -6.11 2.35 -4.21
N ILE A 71 -4.82 2.01 -4.11
CA ILE A 71 -4.25 1.31 -2.95
C ILE A 71 -3.64 2.32 -1.97
N GLY A 72 -2.78 3.23 -2.42
CA GLY A 72 -2.14 4.30 -1.63
C GLY A 72 -1.11 3.84 -0.60
N MET A 73 -0.89 2.54 -0.46
CA MET A 73 -0.03 1.97 0.59
C MET A 73 1.46 2.26 0.38
N THR A 74 1.92 2.49 -0.84
CA THR A 74 3.32 2.85 -1.09
C THR A 74 3.67 4.17 -0.41
N ALA A 75 2.85 5.22 -0.59
CA ALA A 75 3.06 6.50 0.08
C ALA A 75 2.95 6.39 1.59
N VAL A 76 1.95 5.64 2.09
CA VAL A 76 1.79 5.40 3.54
C VAL A 76 3.01 4.71 4.14
N THR A 77 3.61 3.75 3.42
CA THR A 77 4.83 3.06 3.86
C THR A 77 6.01 4.02 3.98
N LEU A 78 6.21 4.92 3.01
CA LEU A 78 7.31 5.90 3.07
C LEU A 78 7.10 6.96 4.17
N VAL A 79 5.84 7.24 4.52
CA VAL A 79 5.47 8.20 5.59
C VAL A 79 5.58 7.58 6.99
N LEU A 80 5.11 6.34 7.17
CA LEU A 80 4.95 5.73 8.49
C LEU A 80 5.95 4.60 8.81
N HIS A 81 6.69 4.15 7.80
CA HIS A 81 7.44 2.89 7.82
C HIS A 81 6.53 1.65 7.97
N TRP A 82 7.08 0.47 7.70
CA TRP A 82 6.28 -0.76 7.57
C TRP A 82 5.37 -1.12 8.77
N PRO A 83 5.74 -1.00 10.06
CA PRO A 83 4.90 -1.52 11.13
C PRO A 83 3.60 -0.71 11.24
N LEU A 84 3.72 0.61 11.22
CA LEU A 84 2.57 1.52 11.29
C LEU A 84 1.78 1.51 9.98
N ALA A 85 2.42 1.31 8.83
CA ALA A 85 1.72 1.15 7.56
C ALA A 85 0.80 -0.08 7.56
N ILE A 86 1.29 -1.24 8.02
CA ILE A 86 0.46 -2.46 8.16
C ILE A 86 -0.77 -2.20 9.05
N LEU A 87 -0.56 -1.53 10.19
CA LEU A 87 -1.65 -1.20 11.11
C LEU A 87 -2.62 -0.19 10.51
N ALA A 88 -2.12 0.83 9.80
CA ALA A 88 -2.96 1.81 9.12
C ALA A 88 -3.85 1.16 8.05
N GLY A 89 -3.28 0.26 7.24
CA GLY A 89 -4.03 -0.52 6.26
C GLY A 89 -5.08 -1.43 6.91
N LEU A 90 -4.73 -2.12 8.02
CA LEU A 90 -5.68 -2.93 8.78
C LEU A 90 -6.85 -2.08 9.29
N PHE A 91 -6.59 -0.95 9.93
CA PHE A 91 -7.63 -0.05 10.42
C PHE A 91 -8.53 0.45 9.28
N ALA A 92 -7.93 0.86 8.15
CA ALA A 92 -8.71 1.25 6.98
C ALA A 92 -9.61 0.09 6.48
N GLN A 93 -9.13 -1.15 6.46
CA GLN A 93 -9.95 -2.30 6.06
C GLN A 93 -11.11 -2.51 7.04
N LEU A 94 -10.87 -2.42 8.34
CA LEU A 94 -11.91 -2.60 9.36
C LEU A 94 -12.98 -1.51 9.27
N VAL A 95 -12.61 -0.28 8.95
CA VAL A 95 -13.58 0.80 8.68
C VAL A 95 -14.44 0.47 7.46
N ILE A 96 -13.83 -0.02 6.37
CA ILE A 96 -14.57 -0.42 5.17
C ILE A 96 -15.52 -1.61 5.43
N VAL A 97 -15.09 -2.59 6.24
CA VAL A 97 -15.94 -3.70 6.72
C VAL A 97 -17.12 -3.16 7.53
N PHE A 98 -16.89 -2.17 8.40
CA PHE A 98 -17.94 -1.53 9.19
C PHE A 98 -19.00 -0.83 8.32
N PHE A 99 -18.60 -0.23 7.19
CA PHE A 99 -19.53 0.32 6.19
C PHE A 99 -20.19 -0.72 5.28
N GLY A 100 -19.95 -2.02 5.53
CA GLY A 100 -20.82 -3.10 5.09
C GLY A 100 -20.25 -4.01 4.00
N LYS A 101 -19.03 -3.80 3.48
CA LYS A 101 -18.37 -4.71 2.51
C LYS A 101 -16.85 -4.47 2.41
N PRO A 102 -15.98 -5.50 2.31
CA PRO A 102 -16.28 -6.94 2.31
C PRO A 102 -16.47 -7.52 3.73
N ASP A 103 -16.83 -8.80 3.84
CA ASP A 103 -16.95 -9.49 5.13
C ASP A 103 -15.62 -9.53 5.89
N LEU A 104 -15.70 -9.59 7.22
CA LEU A 104 -14.53 -9.67 8.09
C LEU A 104 -13.61 -10.87 7.73
N ILE A 105 -14.19 -12.00 7.31
CA ILE A 105 -13.40 -13.17 6.96
C ILE A 105 -12.51 -12.93 5.73
N ALA A 106 -12.92 -12.06 4.80
CA ALA A 106 -12.13 -11.72 3.61
C ALA A 106 -10.99 -10.72 3.92
N VAL A 107 -10.95 -10.12 5.13
CA VAL A 107 -9.91 -9.17 5.52
C VAL A 107 -8.52 -9.80 5.46
N GLY A 108 -8.37 -11.08 5.84
CA GLY A 108 -7.09 -11.79 5.76
C GLY A 108 -6.48 -11.78 4.36
N ALA A 109 -7.22 -12.30 3.38
CA ALA A 109 -6.77 -12.35 1.99
C ALA A 109 -6.56 -10.94 1.40
N ASN A 110 -7.47 -10.00 1.68
CA ASN A 110 -7.33 -8.62 1.22
C ASN A 110 -6.16 -7.90 1.88
N GLY A 111 -5.85 -8.18 3.15
CA GLY A 111 -4.74 -7.58 3.88
C GLY A 111 -3.40 -8.04 3.33
N LEU A 112 -3.26 -9.33 3.01
CA LEU A 112 -2.07 -9.83 2.31
C LEU A 112 -1.88 -9.12 0.96
N LEU A 113 -2.94 -9.04 0.17
CA LEU A 113 -2.88 -8.53 -1.20
C LEU A 113 -2.73 -7.01 -1.26
N LEU A 114 -3.49 -6.26 -0.45
CA LEU A 114 -3.65 -4.80 -0.56
C LEU A 114 -2.92 -4.02 0.53
N VAL A 115 -2.32 -4.70 1.51
CA VAL A 115 -1.55 -4.05 2.59
C VAL A 115 -0.14 -4.62 2.65
N VAL A 116 0.02 -5.92 2.91
CA VAL A 116 1.34 -6.55 3.12
C VAL A 116 2.18 -6.50 1.85
N LEU A 117 1.63 -6.93 0.70
CA LEU A 117 2.34 -6.94 -0.56
C LEU A 117 2.81 -5.52 -0.98
N PRO A 118 1.95 -4.49 -1.00
CA PRO A 118 2.38 -3.10 -1.21
C PRO A 118 3.47 -2.60 -0.27
N VAL A 119 3.34 -2.88 1.03
CA VAL A 119 4.31 -2.46 2.05
C VAL A 119 5.66 -3.13 1.78
N LEU A 120 5.66 -4.44 1.48
CA LEU A 120 6.88 -5.17 1.15
C LEU A 120 7.57 -4.58 -0.09
N ILE A 121 6.81 -4.30 -1.15
CA ILE A 121 7.36 -3.72 -2.39
C ILE A 121 7.97 -2.36 -2.11
N ALA A 122 7.27 -1.50 -1.36
CA ALA A 122 7.74 -0.16 -1.03
C ALA A 122 9.00 -0.19 -0.15
N GLU A 123 9.04 -1.02 0.89
CA GLU A 123 10.21 -1.19 1.76
C GLU A 123 11.42 -1.75 1.00
N LEU A 124 11.22 -2.77 0.16
CA LEU A 124 12.30 -3.33 -0.65
C LEU A 124 12.86 -2.29 -1.62
N ALA A 125 12.00 -1.49 -2.25
CA ALA A 125 12.44 -0.44 -3.15
C ALA A 125 13.16 0.70 -2.41
N ALA A 126 12.64 1.14 -1.26
CA ALA A 126 13.28 2.14 -0.41
C ALA A 126 14.66 1.65 0.09
N ALA A 127 14.74 0.41 0.58
CA ALA A 127 15.98 -0.21 1.01
C ALA A 127 16.98 -0.37 -0.14
N TRP A 128 16.50 -0.71 -1.34
CA TRP A 128 17.34 -0.80 -2.54
C TRP A 128 17.93 0.55 -2.91
N VAL A 129 17.11 1.60 -2.95
CA VAL A 129 17.59 2.97 -3.19
C VAL A 129 18.57 3.41 -2.11
N GLU A 130 18.28 3.16 -0.83
CA GLU A 130 19.17 3.53 0.27
C GLU A 130 20.50 2.78 0.22
N ARG A 131 20.51 1.51 -0.24
CA ARG A 131 21.75 0.73 -0.41
C ARG A 131 22.70 1.36 -1.41
N PHE A 132 22.18 1.93 -2.51
CA PHE A 132 23.01 2.61 -3.53
C PHE A 132 23.32 4.07 -3.19
N LYS A 133 22.67 4.64 -2.17
CA LYS A 133 22.86 6.02 -1.70
C LYS A 133 22.94 7.06 -2.83
N PRO A 134 22.01 7.06 -3.81
CA PRO A 134 22.06 8.04 -4.89
C PRO A 134 21.89 9.45 -4.32
N GLU A 135 22.62 10.40 -4.88
CA GLU A 135 22.55 11.83 -4.49
C GLU A 135 21.37 12.55 -5.17
N ASN A 136 20.90 12.04 -6.31
CA ASN A 136 19.83 12.65 -7.08
C ASN A 136 18.45 12.35 -6.45
N LEU A 137 17.74 13.41 -6.04
CA LEU A 137 16.41 13.34 -5.45
C LEU A 137 15.37 12.65 -6.35
N PHE A 138 15.47 12.82 -7.67
CA PHE A 138 14.55 12.17 -8.60
C PHE A 138 14.66 10.64 -8.54
N VAL A 139 15.84 10.10 -8.23
CA VAL A 139 16.00 8.65 -8.05
C VAL A 139 15.17 8.17 -6.86
N TYR A 140 15.13 8.92 -5.76
CA TYR A 140 14.26 8.59 -4.63
C TYR A 140 12.78 8.64 -5.03
N ILE A 141 12.33 9.73 -5.66
CA ILE A 141 10.91 9.89 -6.04
C ILE A 141 10.47 8.80 -7.03
N PHE A 142 11.26 8.54 -8.08
CA PHE A 142 10.89 7.57 -9.10
C PHE A 142 11.09 6.12 -8.64
N CYS A 143 12.20 5.80 -7.98
CA CYS A 143 12.54 4.41 -7.64
C CYS A 143 12.01 3.96 -6.27
N SER A 144 11.76 4.86 -5.31
CA SER A 144 11.16 4.50 -4.01
C SER A 144 9.66 4.72 -3.94
N CYS A 145 9.07 5.54 -4.83
CA CYS A 145 7.64 5.81 -4.82
C CYS A 145 6.93 5.47 -6.14
N PHE A 146 7.26 6.14 -7.25
CA PHE A 146 6.48 6.02 -8.49
C PHE A 146 6.49 4.59 -9.06
N PHE A 147 7.68 4.03 -9.27
CA PHE A 147 7.84 2.67 -9.80
C PHE A 147 7.30 1.60 -8.84
N PRO A 148 7.58 1.63 -7.52
CA PRO A 148 7.00 0.69 -6.57
C PRO A 148 5.47 0.75 -6.51
N ALA A 149 4.85 1.93 -6.64
CA ALA A 149 3.40 2.07 -6.68
C ALA A 149 2.80 1.47 -7.97
N ALA A 150 3.41 1.72 -9.14
CA ALA A 150 3.01 1.08 -10.40
C ALA A 150 3.13 -0.45 -10.30
N LEU A 151 4.28 -0.93 -9.81
CA LEU A 151 4.57 -2.36 -9.62
C LEU A 151 3.57 -2.99 -8.64
N THR A 152 3.24 -2.28 -7.56
CA THR A 152 2.23 -2.70 -6.59
C THR A 152 0.89 -2.92 -7.26
N ALA A 153 0.39 -1.98 -8.06
CA ALA A 153 -0.88 -2.14 -8.75
C ALA A 153 -0.88 -3.37 -9.69
N VAL A 154 0.19 -3.56 -10.46
CA VAL A 154 0.35 -4.71 -11.36
C VAL A 154 0.37 -6.02 -10.59
N LEU A 155 1.18 -6.12 -9.54
CA LEU A 155 1.31 -7.34 -8.74
C LEU A 155 0.04 -7.63 -7.94
N CYS A 156 -0.62 -6.64 -7.35
CA CYS A 156 -1.89 -6.83 -6.65
C CYS A 156 -2.99 -7.30 -7.61
N ALA A 157 -3.09 -6.72 -8.81
CA ALA A 157 -4.06 -7.15 -9.80
C ALA A 157 -3.78 -8.58 -10.29
N THR A 158 -2.51 -8.89 -10.59
CA THR A 158 -2.09 -10.20 -11.08
C THR A 158 -2.24 -11.27 -10.00
N SER A 159 -1.81 -11.02 -8.77
CA SER A 159 -2.00 -11.94 -7.64
C SER A 159 -3.46 -12.10 -7.27
N GLY A 160 -4.28 -11.04 -7.36
CA GLY A 160 -5.72 -11.12 -7.17
C GLY A 160 -6.38 -12.01 -8.24
N PHE A 161 -6.00 -11.84 -9.50
CA PHE A 161 -6.42 -12.70 -10.60
C PHE A 161 -6.03 -14.17 -10.36
N LEU A 162 -4.77 -14.45 -10.03
CA LEU A 162 -4.28 -15.80 -9.76
C LEU A 162 -5.01 -16.44 -8.56
N LEU A 163 -5.29 -15.65 -7.52
CA LEU A 163 -6.03 -16.12 -6.36
C LEU A 163 -7.45 -16.54 -6.74
N LEU A 164 -8.17 -15.69 -7.47
CA LEU A 164 -9.52 -15.98 -7.96
C LEU A 164 -9.52 -17.21 -8.90
N TRP A 165 -8.51 -17.33 -9.75
CA TRP A 165 -8.36 -18.46 -10.68
C TRP A 165 -8.11 -19.78 -9.97
N SER A 166 -7.22 -19.78 -8.98
CA SER A 166 -6.94 -20.98 -8.17
C SER A 166 -8.15 -21.44 -7.35
N ASN A 167 -9.08 -20.54 -7.03
CA ASN A 167 -10.30 -20.87 -6.29
C ASN A 167 -11.38 -21.48 -7.18
N GLY A 168 -11.39 -21.20 -8.49
CA GLY A 168 -12.36 -21.75 -9.44
C GLY A 168 -13.82 -21.31 -9.22
N LEU A 169 -14.07 -20.38 -8.29
CA LEU A 169 -15.39 -19.84 -7.97
C LEU A 169 -15.74 -18.57 -8.77
N TYR A 170 -14.74 -17.97 -9.40
CA TYR A 170 -14.86 -16.74 -10.17
C TYR A 170 -14.83 -17.06 -11.67
N ASP A 171 -15.93 -16.81 -12.36
CA ASP A 171 -15.95 -16.86 -13.82
C ASP A 171 -15.22 -15.65 -14.39
N PHE A 172 -14.04 -15.89 -14.95
CA PHE A 172 -13.30 -14.84 -15.63
C PHE A 172 -14.02 -14.43 -16.91
N PRO A 173 -14.20 -13.12 -17.15
CA PRO A 173 -14.61 -12.64 -18.45
C PRO A 173 -13.65 -13.18 -19.53
N PRO A 174 -14.13 -13.50 -20.74
CA PRO A 174 -13.31 -14.10 -21.81
C PRO A 174 -12.21 -13.19 -22.37
N TRP A 175 -12.03 -11.98 -21.82
CA TRP A 175 -11.19 -10.90 -22.34
C TRP A 175 -9.90 -10.74 -21.53
N LEU A 176 -9.06 -11.78 -21.49
CA LEU A 176 -7.73 -11.67 -20.87
C LEU A 176 -6.87 -10.59 -21.54
N ASP A 177 -7.11 -10.31 -22.83
CA ASP A 177 -6.44 -9.24 -23.56
C ASP A 177 -6.80 -7.84 -22.99
N GLU A 178 -8.01 -7.68 -22.45
CA GLU A 178 -8.46 -6.44 -21.80
C GLU A 178 -7.92 -6.29 -20.37
N PHE A 179 -7.53 -7.40 -19.72
CA PHE A 179 -6.95 -7.37 -18.38
C PHE A 179 -5.68 -6.53 -18.32
N PHE A 180 -4.80 -6.64 -19.32
CA PHE A 180 -3.59 -5.81 -19.39
C PHE A 180 -3.94 -4.31 -19.49
N GLY A 181 -4.92 -3.96 -20.31
CA GLY A 181 -5.40 -2.58 -20.44
C GLY A 181 -5.97 -2.04 -19.14
N MET A 182 -6.77 -2.84 -18.42
CA MET A 182 -7.31 -2.48 -17.11
C MET A 182 -6.21 -2.31 -16.05
N VAL A 183 -5.24 -3.23 -16.00
CA VAL A 183 -4.10 -3.14 -15.08
C VAL A 183 -3.31 -1.87 -15.34
N LEU A 184 -3.02 -1.54 -16.59
CA LEU A 184 -2.32 -0.30 -16.94
C LEU A 184 -3.12 0.95 -16.54
N LEU A 185 -4.43 0.93 -16.78
CA LEU A 185 -5.35 2.01 -16.44
C LEU A 185 -5.44 2.26 -14.93
N VAL A 186 -5.20 1.25 -14.10
CA VAL A 186 -5.14 1.38 -12.63
C VAL A 186 -3.71 1.71 -12.16
N ALA A 187 -2.69 1.07 -12.73
CA ALA A 187 -1.31 1.21 -12.30
C ALA A 187 -0.75 2.61 -12.55
N PHE A 188 -1.11 3.24 -13.66
CA PHE A 188 -0.64 4.59 -13.97
C PHE A 188 -1.18 5.64 -12.98
N PRO A 189 -2.50 5.75 -12.73
CA PRO A 189 -3.00 6.69 -11.73
C PRO A 189 -2.57 6.31 -10.30
N GLU A 190 -2.41 5.03 -9.97
CA GLU A 190 -1.86 4.62 -8.67
C GLU A 190 -0.44 5.19 -8.47
N ALA A 191 0.43 5.03 -9.47
CA ALA A 191 1.77 5.57 -9.46
C ALA A 191 1.77 7.11 -9.39
N PHE A 192 0.86 7.73 -10.14
CA PHE A 192 0.71 9.18 -10.17
C PHE A 192 0.26 9.74 -8.81
N ILE A 193 -0.79 9.18 -8.19
CA ILE A 193 -1.29 9.61 -6.87
C ILE A 193 -0.20 9.50 -5.82
N ASN A 194 0.46 8.33 -5.71
CA ASN A 194 1.54 8.13 -4.75
C ASN A 194 2.71 9.09 -5.04
N GLY A 195 3.11 9.20 -6.31
CA GLY A 195 4.20 10.08 -6.73
C GLY A 195 3.94 11.55 -6.44
N THR A 196 2.73 12.05 -6.70
CA THR A 196 2.33 13.43 -6.39
C THR A 196 2.37 13.70 -4.89
N VAL A 197 1.82 12.80 -4.08
CA VAL A 197 1.84 12.93 -2.61
C VAL A 197 3.26 12.97 -2.08
N ILE A 198 4.12 12.04 -2.49
CA ILE A 198 5.50 11.98 -2.00
C ILE A 198 6.32 13.16 -2.52
N THR A 199 6.14 13.59 -3.77
CA THR A 199 6.81 14.78 -4.29
C THR A 199 6.43 16.03 -3.50
N ALA A 200 5.14 16.20 -3.19
CA ALA A 200 4.68 17.32 -2.37
C ALA A 200 5.28 17.26 -0.96
N LEU A 201 5.31 16.08 -0.32
CA LEU A 201 5.92 15.92 1.00
C LEU A 201 7.42 16.19 0.99
N VAL A 202 8.16 15.69 0.00
CA VAL A 202 9.61 15.98 -0.15
C VAL A 202 9.87 17.50 -0.20
N VAL A 203 9.03 18.25 -0.91
CA VAL A 203 9.21 19.71 -1.08
C VAL A 203 8.76 20.49 0.16
N PHE A 204 7.59 20.17 0.72
CA PHE A 204 6.96 20.99 1.76
C PHE A 204 7.19 20.49 3.19
N LYS A 205 7.29 19.18 3.38
CA LYS A 205 7.38 18.49 4.69
C LYS A 205 8.28 17.24 4.63
N PRO A 206 9.56 17.35 4.23
CA PRO A 206 10.45 16.20 4.10
C PRO A 206 10.63 15.44 5.41
N GLU A 207 10.46 16.10 6.56
CA GLU A 207 10.53 15.51 7.89
C GLU A 207 9.36 14.57 8.24
N TRP A 208 8.35 14.45 7.38
CA TRP A 208 7.25 13.49 7.53
C TRP A 208 7.53 12.14 6.84
N LEU A 209 8.61 12.04 6.08
CA LEU A 209 8.99 10.82 5.37
C LEU A 209 10.05 10.06 6.17
N GLU A 210 9.66 8.97 6.82
CA GLU A 210 10.56 8.12 7.63
C GLU A 210 11.72 7.55 6.82
N THR A 211 11.48 7.19 5.56
CA THR A 211 12.50 6.59 4.68
C THR A 211 13.37 7.61 3.95
N PHE A 212 13.14 8.93 4.14
CA PHE A 212 13.80 9.98 3.36
C PHE A 212 15.03 10.55 4.06
N ASN A 213 16.20 10.43 3.41
CA ASN A 213 17.42 11.06 3.89
C ASN A 213 17.51 12.53 3.46
N ARG A 214 16.91 13.42 4.26
CA ARG A 214 16.87 14.86 4.01
C ARG A 214 18.26 15.47 3.81
N THR A 215 19.22 15.08 4.65
CA THR A 215 20.58 15.59 4.63
C THR A 215 21.26 15.27 3.30
N ARG A 216 21.11 14.06 2.77
CA ARG A 216 21.69 13.70 1.46
C ARG A 216 21.07 14.47 0.31
N TYR A 217 19.74 14.60 0.28
CA TYR A 217 19.04 15.09 -0.91
C TYR A 217 18.83 16.60 -0.96
N LEU A 218 18.80 17.28 0.19
CA LEU A 218 18.53 18.72 0.28
C LEU A 218 19.72 19.53 0.80
N GLN A 219 20.92 18.93 0.87
CA GLN A 219 22.14 19.66 1.16
C GLN A 219 22.45 20.66 0.03
N ALA A 220 22.85 21.88 0.41
CA ALA A 220 23.36 22.85 -0.56
C ALA A 220 24.67 22.29 -1.18
N PRO A 221 24.88 22.45 -2.51
CA PRO A 221 26.14 22.06 -3.12
C PRO A 221 27.27 22.81 -2.41
N TRP A 222 28.27 22.06 -1.95
CA TRP A 222 29.43 22.63 -1.28
C TRP A 222 30.13 23.57 -2.26
N LYS A 223 30.17 24.87 -1.95
CA LYS A 223 31.01 25.83 -2.69
C LYS A 223 32.46 25.55 -2.29
N GLY A 224 33.08 24.59 -2.97
CA GLY A 224 34.53 24.45 -2.95
C GLY A 224 35.14 25.71 -3.55
N THR A 225 35.88 26.45 -2.71
CA THR A 225 36.81 27.51 -3.12
C THR A 225 37.92 26.95 -3.99
#